data_AF-A0A8K1D0L4-F1
#
_entry.id   AF-A0A8K1D0L4-F1
#
_cell.length_a   1.000
_cell.length_b   1.000
_cell.length_c   1.000
_cell.angle_alpha   90.00
_cell.angle_beta   90.00
_cell.angle_gamma   90.00
#
_symmetry.space_group_name_H-M   'P 1'
#
loop_
_entity.id
_entity.type
_entity.pdbx_description
1 polymer ?
#
loop_
_entity_poly.entity_id
_entity_poly.type
_entity_poly.pdbx_seq_one_letter_code
_entity_poly.pdbx_strand_id
1 'polypeptide(L)'
;GSIVGISGWDYSTGGNSVVFPAQSYEVTSLIPFTPVIARTYPDIAFVSAGGYNIPEFGFGLPLVFQGQLFLWYGTSGAAPMTAAMIALTGQRLGALNFALYHISYSGLVVSPLGIFIGKEAWIPITSGNNPLPAHYGWNYVTGPGTYNAYAMVYDLLLYSGVIS
;
A
#
# COMPACT_ATOMS: atom_id res chain seq x y z
N GLY A 1 -8.22 -31.52 -7.39
CA GLY A 1 -7.58 -30.26 -7.77
C GLY A 1 -6.64 -29.86 -6.65
N SER A 2 -5.34 -29.81 -6.92
CA SER A 2 -4.36 -29.36 -5.94
C SER A 2 -4.31 -27.83 -5.96
N ILE A 3 -4.46 -27.20 -4.80
CA ILE A 3 -4.20 -25.77 -4.63
C ILE A 3 -2.69 -25.59 -4.79
N VAL A 4 -2.28 -24.98 -5.90
CA VAL A 4 -0.88 -24.66 -6.22
C VAL A 4 -0.54 -23.34 -5.53
N GLY A 5 -0.31 -23.39 -4.21
CA GLY A 5 0.15 -22.26 -3.40
C GLY A 5 -0.87 -21.14 -3.17
N ILE A 6 -0.98 -20.66 -1.94
CA ILE A 6 -1.73 -19.45 -1.58
C ILE A 6 -0.70 -18.33 -1.44
N SER A 7 -0.84 -17.24 -2.20
CA SER A 7 0.10 -16.11 -2.25
C SER A 7 -0.03 -15.14 -1.06
N GLY A 8 -1.00 -15.37 -0.17
CA GLY A 8 -1.41 -14.42 0.88
C GLY A 8 -2.26 -13.25 0.35
N TRP A 9 -2.22 -13.01 -0.95
CA TRP A 9 -2.92 -11.92 -1.64
C TRP A 9 -4.19 -12.37 -2.37
N ASP A 10 -4.45 -13.67 -2.43
CA ASP A 10 -5.62 -14.24 -3.12
C ASP A 10 -6.96 -13.82 -2.51
N TYR A 11 -6.94 -13.24 -1.30
CA TYR A 11 -8.12 -12.76 -0.58
C TYR A 11 -8.18 -11.23 -0.48
N SER A 12 -7.17 -10.51 -0.97
CA SER A 12 -7.23 -9.05 -1.07
C SER A 12 -8.23 -8.66 -2.16
N THR A 13 -9.01 -7.61 -1.95
CA THR A 13 -10.04 -7.19 -2.91
C THR A 13 -9.84 -5.73 -3.28
N GLY A 14 -9.73 -5.48 -4.58
CA GLY A 14 -9.80 -4.16 -5.19
C GLY A 14 -10.90 -4.04 -6.22
N GLY A 15 -11.03 -2.87 -6.83
CA GLY A 15 -12.03 -2.63 -7.85
C GLY A 15 -12.13 -1.19 -8.31
N ASN A 16 -13.10 -0.94 -9.19
CA ASN A 16 -13.49 0.38 -9.65
C ASN A 16 -14.75 0.82 -8.91
N SER A 17 -14.80 2.09 -8.50
CA SER A 17 -16.01 2.68 -7.98
C SER A 17 -17.05 2.83 -9.09
N VAL A 18 -18.32 2.54 -8.76
CA VAL A 18 -19.48 2.84 -9.61
C VAL A 18 -20.10 4.21 -9.32
N VAL A 19 -19.56 4.92 -8.33
CA VAL A 19 -20.11 6.20 -7.84
C VAL A 19 -19.12 7.33 -8.05
N PHE A 20 -17.84 7.11 -7.75
CA PHE A 20 -16.83 8.16 -7.79
C PHE A 20 -16.01 8.10 -9.07
N PRO A 21 -15.85 9.23 -9.79
CA PRO A 21 -14.96 9.30 -10.93
C PRO A 21 -13.51 9.15 -10.50
N ALA A 22 -12.61 8.95 -11.48
CA ALA A 22 -11.18 8.98 -11.22
C ALA A 22 -10.78 10.29 -10.52
N GLN A 23 -9.92 10.17 -9.54
CA GLN A 23 -9.42 11.29 -8.76
C GLN A 23 -8.22 11.92 -9.47
N SER A 24 -7.98 13.21 -9.24
CA SER A 24 -6.90 13.94 -9.91
C SER A 24 -5.53 13.30 -9.69
N TYR A 25 -5.28 12.73 -8.50
CA TYR A 25 -4.03 12.05 -8.18
C TYR A 25 -3.83 10.74 -8.96
N GLU A 26 -4.90 10.08 -9.42
CA GLU A 26 -4.80 8.88 -10.26
C GLU A 26 -4.38 9.25 -11.69
N VAL A 27 -4.85 10.41 -12.18
CA VAL A 27 -4.57 10.91 -13.54
C VAL A 27 -3.12 11.38 -13.69
N THR A 28 -2.55 11.97 -12.64
CA THR A 28 -1.16 12.46 -12.63
C THR A 28 -0.20 11.50 -11.91
N SER A 29 -0.64 10.26 -11.70
CA SER A 29 0.11 9.25 -10.97
C SER A 29 1.47 8.94 -11.61
N LEU A 30 2.50 8.83 -10.78
CA LEU A 30 3.82 8.29 -11.17
C LEU A 30 3.86 6.77 -11.13
N ILE A 31 2.78 6.12 -10.71
CA ILE A 31 2.69 4.67 -10.54
C ILE A 31 2.20 4.07 -11.87
N PRO A 32 3.00 3.20 -12.51
CA PRO A 32 2.63 2.59 -13.79
C PRO A 32 1.27 1.89 -13.73
N PHE A 33 0.51 1.97 -14.81
CA PHE A 33 -0.79 1.31 -14.97
C PHE A 33 -1.88 1.75 -13.99
N THR A 34 -1.72 2.89 -13.32
CA THR A 34 -2.80 3.50 -12.53
C THR A 34 -4.02 3.76 -13.44
N PRO A 35 -5.21 3.19 -13.15
CA PRO A 35 -6.38 3.44 -13.98
C PRO A 35 -6.91 4.86 -13.77
N VAL A 36 -7.45 5.45 -14.84
CA VAL A 36 -7.88 6.86 -14.88
C VAL A 36 -9.36 7.03 -15.23
N ILE A 37 -10.14 5.95 -15.14
CA ILE A 37 -11.53 5.90 -15.61
C ILE A 37 -12.55 6.08 -14.47
N ALA A 38 -12.24 5.62 -13.27
CA ALA A 38 -13.06 5.67 -12.07
C ALA A 38 -12.14 5.63 -10.85
N ARG A 39 -12.63 5.99 -9.66
CA ARG A 39 -11.84 5.83 -8.43
C ARG A 39 -11.53 4.37 -8.24
N THR A 40 -10.25 4.04 -8.10
CA THR A 40 -9.78 2.67 -7.93
C THR A 40 -9.33 2.39 -6.49
N TYR A 41 -9.27 1.12 -6.13
CA TYR A 41 -8.76 0.67 -4.83
C TYR A 41 -8.18 -0.75 -4.94
N PRO A 42 -7.27 -1.14 -4.02
CA PRO A 42 -6.73 -0.34 -2.91
C PRO A 42 -5.66 0.69 -3.35
N ASP A 43 -5.39 1.67 -2.49
CA ASP A 43 -4.36 2.71 -2.72
C ASP A 43 -2.97 2.29 -2.18
N ILE A 44 -2.94 1.32 -1.27
CA ILE A 44 -1.76 0.73 -0.65
C ILE A 44 -2.17 -0.62 -0.07
N ALA A 45 -1.24 -1.57 -0.04
CA ALA A 45 -1.46 -2.85 0.59
C ALA A 45 -0.37 -3.14 1.63
N PHE A 46 -0.75 -3.82 2.71
CA PHE A 46 0.20 -4.43 3.63
C PHE A 46 -0.17 -5.90 3.79
N VAL A 47 0.87 -6.70 3.92
CA VAL A 47 0.73 -8.12 4.22
C VAL A 47 0.01 -8.26 5.56
N SER A 48 -1.24 -8.70 5.51
CA SER A 48 -2.08 -8.91 6.69
C SER A 48 -2.67 -10.32 6.74
N ALA A 49 -2.42 -11.12 5.71
CA ALA A 49 -2.64 -12.55 5.67
C ALA A 49 -1.48 -13.21 4.90
N GLY A 50 -0.95 -14.32 5.41
CA GLY A 50 -0.10 -15.22 4.63
C GLY A 50 1.37 -14.82 4.37
N GLY A 51 1.83 -13.59 4.61
CA GLY A 51 3.21 -13.18 4.26
C GLY A 51 4.11 -12.72 5.41
N TYR A 52 3.59 -12.59 6.63
CA TYR A 52 4.44 -12.56 7.82
C TYR A 52 4.81 -14.00 8.13
N ASN A 53 5.92 -14.48 7.58
CA ASN A 53 6.50 -15.72 8.04
C ASN A 53 7.18 -15.41 9.39
N ILE A 54 6.39 -15.27 10.46
CA ILE A 54 6.93 -15.16 11.81
C ILE A 54 7.24 -16.59 12.25
N PRO A 55 8.52 -16.98 12.33
CA PRO A 55 8.92 -18.38 12.52
C PRO A 55 8.28 -19.06 13.73
N GLU A 56 7.96 -18.28 14.77
CA GLU A 56 7.39 -18.76 16.03
C GLU A 56 5.85 -18.87 16.05
N PHE A 57 5.13 -18.13 15.19
CA PHE A 57 3.67 -17.94 15.33
C PHE A 57 2.86 -18.30 14.08
N GLY A 58 3.51 -18.69 12.97
CA GLY A 58 2.82 -19.06 11.74
C GLY A 58 2.27 -17.84 11.01
N PHE A 59 1.04 -17.95 10.50
CA PHE A 59 0.41 -16.93 9.64
C PHE A 59 -0.37 -15.89 10.45
N GLY A 60 -0.28 -14.60 10.09
CA GLY A 60 -1.12 -13.53 10.66
C GLY A 60 -0.44 -12.66 11.72
N LEU A 61 -1.11 -11.60 12.15
CA LEU A 61 -0.59 -10.69 13.17
C LEU A 61 -0.98 -11.21 14.57
N PRO A 62 -0.04 -11.33 15.52
CA PRO A 62 -0.37 -11.75 16.88
C PRO A 62 -1.24 -10.69 17.56
N LEU A 63 -2.34 -11.14 18.16
CA LEU A 63 -3.30 -10.32 18.88
C LEU A 63 -3.56 -10.93 20.25
N VAL A 64 -3.39 -10.18 21.33
CA VAL A 64 -3.87 -10.60 22.64
C VAL A 64 -5.31 -10.13 22.80
N PHE A 65 -6.24 -11.08 22.89
CA PHE A 65 -7.65 -10.80 23.12
C PHE A 65 -8.11 -11.58 24.35
N GLN A 66 -8.70 -10.88 25.33
CA GLN A 66 -9.14 -11.46 26.60
C GLN A 66 -8.06 -12.32 27.31
N GLY A 67 -6.80 -11.88 27.25
CA GLY A 67 -5.68 -12.56 27.90
C GLY A 67 -5.17 -13.80 27.18
N GLN A 68 -5.68 -14.11 25.98
CA GLN A 68 -5.23 -15.23 25.15
C GLN A 68 -4.59 -14.73 23.85
N LEU A 69 -3.62 -15.48 23.33
CA LEU A 69 -2.99 -15.20 22.04
C LEU A 69 -3.88 -15.72 20.90
N PHE A 70 -4.26 -14.83 20.01
CA PHE A 70 -4.96 -15.08 18.75
C PHE A 70 -4.11 -14.62 17.57
N LEU A 71 -4.48 -15.08 16.39
CA LEU A 71 -3.94 -14.60 15.12
C LEU A 71 -5.03 -13.78 14.42
N TRP A 72 -4.66 -12.56 14.03
CA TRP A 72 -5.51 -11.62 13.33
C TRP A 72 -5.11 -11.55 11.84
N TYR A 73 -6.13 -11.56 10.98
CA TYR A 73 -5.98 -11.57 9.53
C TYR A 73 -6.79 -10.47 8.86
N GLY A 74 -6.37 -10.12 7.65
CA GLY A 74 -7.12 -9.27 6.73
C GLY A 74 -6.79 -7.78 6.82
N THR A 75 -7.36 -7.00 5.91
CA THR A 75 -7.03 -5.58 5.72
C THR A 75 -7.26 -4.71 6.96
N SER A 76 -8.05 -5.18 7.93
CA SER A 76 -8.19 -4.55 9.24
C SER A 76 -6.87 -4.45 10.01
N GLY A 77 -5.90 -5.34 9.76
CA GLY A 77 -4.53 -5.23 10.28
C GLY A 77 -3.62 -4.32 9.45
N ALA A 78 -3.88 -4.19 8.14
CA ALA A 78 -3.11 -3.32 7.25
C ALA A 78 -3.32 -1.83 7.56
N ALA A 79 -4.58 -1.42 7.78
CA ALA A 79 -4.92 -0.03 8.05
C ALA A 79 -4.19 0.60 9.25
N PRO A 80 -4.14 -0.02 10.45
CA PRO A 80 -3.41 0.54 11.59
C PRO A 80 -1.90 0.55 11.37
N MET A 81 -1.33 -0.36 10.59
CA MET A 81 0.10 -0.34 10.23
C MET A 81 0.42 0.88 9.37
N THR A 82 -0.40 1.15 8.33
CA THR A 82 -0.28 2.37 7.53
C THR A 82 -0.41 3.62 8.40
N ALA A 83 -1.40 3.65 9.29
CA ALA A 83 -1.62 4.78 10.20
C ALA A 83 -0.42 5.03 11.12
N ALA A 84 0.20 3.97 11.64
CA ALA A 84 1.39 4.07 12.47
C ALA A 84 2.58 4.67 11.69
N MET A 85 2.81 4.25 10.44
CA MET A 85 3.87 4.80 9.60
C MET A 85 3.66 6.28 9.30
N ILE A 86 2.41 6.67 8.98
CA ILE A 86 2.06 8.08 8.78
C ILE A 86 2.32 8.88 10.07
N ALA A 87 1.92 8.34 11.23
CA ALA A 87 2.09 9.01 12.51
C ALA A 87 3.57 9.27 12.85
N LEU A 88 4.49 8.39 12.44
CA LEU A 88 5.94 8.57 12.64
C LEU A 88 6.51 9.80 11.91
N THR A 89 5.83 10.31 10.88
CA THR A 89 6.24 11.57 10.23
C THR A 89 6.05 12.78 11.14
N GLY A 90 5.13 12.71 12.11
CA GLY A 90 4.72 13.85 12.93
C GLY A 90 4.05 14.97 12.13
N GLN A 91 3.65 14.72 10.87
CA GLN A 91 3.07 15.72 9.97
C GLN A 91 1.59 15.49 9.71
N ARG A 92 0.86 16.58 9.47
CA ARG A 92 -0.52 16.54 8.99
C ARG A 92 -0.54 16.66 7.47
N LEU A 93 -0.50 15.51 6.80
CA LEU A 93 -0.37 15.42 5.34
C LEU A 93 -1.69 15.64 4.56
N GLY A 94 -2.82 15.77 5.25
CA GLY A 94 -4.12 15.89 4.59
C GLY A 94 -4.50 14.62 3.83
N ALA A 95 -4.91 14.77 2.57
CA ALA A 95 -5.29 13.65 1.71
C ALA A 95 -4.04 12.91 1.21
N LEU A 96 -3.66 11.86 1.93
CA LEU A 96 -2.43 11.09 1.70
C LEU A 96 -2.29 10.55 0.25
N ASN A 97 -3.39 10.25 -0.43
CA ASN A 97 -3.36 9.76 -1.82
C ASN A 97 -2.60 10.68 -2.76
N PHE A 98 -2.65 12.00 -2.54
CA PHE A 98 -1.87 12.97 -3.32
C PHE A 98 -0.37 12.82 -3.12
N ALA A 99 0.09 12.35 -1.96
CA ALA A 99 1.50 12.05 -1.76
C ALA A 99 1.84 10.69 -2.37
N LEU A 100 1.08 9.64 -2.03
CA LEU A 100 1.37 8.26 -2.46
C LEU A 100 1.47 8.13 -3.98
N TYR A 101 0.51 8.69 -4.72
CA TYR A 101 0.47 8.56 -6.17
C TYR A 101 1.53 9.42 -6.89
N HIS A 102 2.14 10.38 -6.20
CA HIS A 102 3.22 11.20 -6.75
C HIS A 102 4.61 10.80 -6.22
N ILE A 103 4.74 9.58 -5.70
CA ILE A 103 6.02 8.97 -5.37
C ILE A 103 6.18 7.70 -6.22
N SER A 104 7.20 7.67 -7.07
CA SER A 104 7.45 6.55 -7.98
C SER A 104 8.12 5.37 -7.28
N TYR A 105 8.13 4.19 -7.92
CA TYR A 105 8.89 3.01 -7.44
C TYR A 105 10.38 3.30 -7.22
N SER A 106 10.97 4.14 -8.07
CA SER A 106 12.40 4.51 -8.03
C SER A 106 12.70 5.67 -7.09
N GLY A 107 11.72 6.17 -6.33
CA GLY A 107 11.91 7.25 -5.38
C GLY A 107 11.86 8.65 -5.99
N LEU A 108 11.29 8.85 -7.17
CA LEU A 108 10.99 10.21 -7.63
C LEU A 108 9.79 10.74 -6.84
N VAL A 109 9.98 11.84 -6.10
CA VAL A 109 8.94 12.49 -5.30
C VAL A 109 8.54 13.80 -5.98
N VAL A 110 7.32 13.86 -6.52
CA VAL A 110 6.75 15.10 -7.06
C VAL A 110 5.83 15.70 -6.02
N SER A 111 6.28 16.79 -5.40
CA SER A 111 5.53 17.49 -4.35
C SER A 111 5.08 18.88 -4.82
N PRO A 112 4.17 19.55 -4.10
CA PRO A 112 3.86 20.96 -4.35
C PRO A 112 5.06 21.91 -4.23
N LEU A 113 6.13 21.49 -3.54
CA LEU A 113 7.33 22.29 -3.31
C LEU A 113 8.41 22.10 -4.38
N GLY A 114 8.26 21.07 -5.23
CA GLY A 114 9.25 20.71 -6.24
C GLY A 114 9.39 19.22 -6.43
N ILE A 115 10.39 18.85 -7.23
CA ILE A 115 10.73 17.46 -7.56
C ILE A 115 11.98 17.08 -6.79
N PHE A 116 11.91 15.97 -6.06
CA PHE A 116 12.98 15.47 -5.20
C PHE A 116 13.30 14.00 -5.47
N ILE A 117 14.47 13.56 -5.02
CA ILE A 117 14.88 12.15 -5.05
C ILE A 117 14.81 11.60 -3.63
N GLY A 118 13.80 10.76 -3.40
CA GLY A 118 13.57 10.00 -2.19
C GLY A 118 14.23 8.62 -2.22
N LYS A 119 13.56 7.63 -1.63
CA LYS A 119 13.99 6.22 -1.56
C LYS A 119 13.16 5.32 -2.47
N GLU A 120 13.63 4.11 -2.70
CA GLU A 120 12.82 3.08 -3.38
C GLU A 120 11.56 2.79 -2.55
N ALA A 121 10.42 3.28 -3.05
CA ALA A 121 9.21 3.43 -2.26
C ALA A 121 8.37 2.15 -2.21
N TRP A 122 8.11 1.57 -3.37
CA TRP A 122 7.10 0.53 -3.53
C TRP A 122 7.73 -0.84 -3.74
N ILE A 123 7.31 -1.81 -2.94
CA ILE A 123 7.58 -3.24 -3.11
C ILE A 123 6.44 -3.79 -3.98
N PRO A 124 6.69 -4.11 -5.27
CA PRO A 124 5.65 -4.57 -6.17
C PRO A 124 5.18 -5.98 -5.76
N ILE A 125 3.86 -6.19 -5.84
CA ILE A 125 3.26 -7.51 -5.70
C ILE A 125 2.80 -7.98 -7.06
N THR A 126 3.42 -9.05 -7.57
CA THR A 126 3.22 -9.59 -8.92
C THR A 126 2.62 -11.00 -8.92
N SER A 127 2.09 -11.44 -7.77
CA SER A 127 1.39 -12.71 -7.60
C SER A 127 0.13 -12.51 -6.77
N GLY A 128 -0.87 -13.38 -6.98
CA GLY A 128 -2.23 -13.21 -6.48
C GLY A 128 -3.20 -12.92 -7.62
N ASN A 129 -4.49 -13.19 -7.41
CA ASN A 129 -5.48 -13.14 -8.49
C ASN A 129 -6.89 -12.77 -8.03
N ASN A 130 -7.04 -11.71 -7.23
CA ASN A 130 -8.34 -11.28 -6.76
C ASN A 130 -8.49 -9.74 -6.81
N PRO A 131 -9.42 -9.18 -7.60
CA PRO A 131 -10.31 -9.86 -8.57
C PRO A 131 -9.62 -10.25 -9.90
N LEU A 132 -8.44 -9.70 -10.17
CA LEU A 132 -7.68 -9.92 -11.41
C LEU A 132 -6.22 -10.26 -11.07
N PRO A 133 -5.44 -10.85 -12.00
CA PRO A 133 -4.05 -11.20 -11.73
C PRO A 133 -3.22 -9.99 -11.34
N ALA A 134 -2.42 -10.13 -10.28
CA ALA A 134 -1.44 -9.13 -9.88
C ALA A 134 -0.35 -8.98 -10.96
N HIS A 135 0.15 -7.75 -11.13
CA HIS A 135 1.22 -7.42 -12.05
C HIS A 135 2.03 -6.24 -11.51
N TYR A 136 3.17 -5.95 -12.15
CA TYR A 136 3.99 -4.78 -11.81
C TYR A 136 3.22 -3.47 -11.99
N GLY A 137 3.46 -2.49 -11.13
CA GLY A 137 2.70 -1.24 -11.09
C GLY A 137 1.42 -1.37 -10.28
N TRP A 138 0.47 -0.47 -10.53
CA TRP A 138 -0.85 -0.51 -9.91
C TRP A 138 -1.64 -1.72 -10.42
N ASN A 139 -2.20 -2.52 -9.52
CA ASN A 139 -3.08 -3.64 -9.86
C ASN A 139 -4.26 -3.77 -8.87
N TYR A 140 -5.30 -4.52 -9.23
CA TYR A 140 -6.51 -4.65 -8.40
C TYR A 140 -6.33 -5.50 -7.14
N VAL A 141 -5.22 -6.20 -6.97
CA VAL A 141 -4.95 -7.00 -5.78
C VAL A 141 -4.39 -6.11 -4.67
N THR A 142 -3.44 -5.24 -5.00
CA THR A 142 -2.65 -4.50 -4.02
C THR A 142 -2.49 -3.01 -4.30
N GLY A 143 -3.14 -2.48 -5.33
CA GLY A 143 -2.84 -1.16 -5.84
C GLY A 143 -1.37 -1.12 -6.27
N PRO A 144 -0.59 -0.12 -5.86
CA PRO A 144 0.85 -0.06 -6.10
C PRO A 144 1.67 -1.16 -5.39
N GLY A 145 1.09 -1.88 -4.42
CA GLY A 145 1.81 -2.84 -3.60
C GLY A 145 2.04 -2.34 -2.18
N THR A 146 3.13 -2.82 -1.56
CA THR A 146 3.49 -2.46 -0.18
C THR A 146 4.52 -1.34 -0.18
N TYR A 147 4.28 -0.29 0.60
CA TYR A 147 5.28 0.76 0.76
C TYR A 147 6.38 0.28 1.72
N ASN A 148 7.64 0.42 1.34
CA ASN A 148 8.78 0.23 2.24
C ASN A 148 8.65 1.20 3.43
N ALA A 149 8.54 0.68 4.65
CA ALA A 149 8.22 1.49 5.83
C ALA A 149 9.21 2.63 6.09
N TYR A 150 10.50 2.40 5.91
CA TYR A 150 11.52 3.44 6.09
C TYR A 150 11.42 4.50 4.98
N ALA A 151 11.27 4.07 3.72
CA ALA A 151 11.07 4.97 2.60
C ALA A 151 9.81 5.82 2.80
N MET A 152 8.71 5.22 3.26
CA MET A 152 7.44 5.94 3.47
C MET A 152 7.62 7.12 4.41
N VAL A 153 8.26 6.92 5.57
CA VAL A 153 8.48 8.01 6.52
C VAL A 153 9.38 9.09 5.90
N TYR A 154 10.50 8.69 5.28
CA TYR A 154 11.45 9.61 4.66
C TYR A 154 10.81 10.42 3.52
N ASP A 155 10.16 9.75 2.57
CA ASP A 155 9.58 10.38 1.38
C ASP A 155 8.41 11.28 1.73
N LEU A 156 7.61 10.96 2.76
CA LEU A 156 6.53 11.84 3.22
C LEU A 156 7.05 13.08 3.96
N LEU A 157 8.16 12.97 4.70
CA LEU A 157 8.86 14.13 5.27
C LEU A 157 9.45 15.02 4.17
N LEU A 158 9.99 14.42 3.12
CA LEU A 158 10.50 15.13 1.93
C LEU A 158 9.35 15.81 1.17
N TYR A 159 8.25 15.09 0.93
CA TYR A 159 7.05 15.61 0.26
C TYR A 159 6.44 16.81 1.00
N SER A 160 6.46 16.78 2.34
CA SER A 160 5.95 17.87 3.19
C SER A 160 6.95 19.02 3.39
N GLY A 161 8.18 18.90 2.86
CA GLY A 161 9.21 19.94 2.98
C GLY A 161 9.83 20.07 4.37
N VAL A 162 9.66 19.07 5.23
CA VAL A 162 10.32 19.04 6.55
C VAL A 162 11.81 18.77 6.40
N ILE A 163 12.17 17.97 5.40
CA ILE A 163 13.54 17.66 5.03
C ILE A 163 13.76 17.95 3.54
N SER A 164 15.01 18.10 3.14
CA SER A 164 15.45 18.47 1.78
C SER A 164 16.60 17.59 1.31
#